data_AF-A0A1E7YY29-F1
#
_entry.id   AF-A0A1E7YY29-F1
#
_cell.length_a   1.000
_cell.length_b   1.000
_cell.length_c   1.000
_cell.angle_alpha   90.00
_cell.angle_beta   90.00
_cell.angle_gamma   90.00
#
_symmetry.space_group_name_H-M   'P 1'
#
loop_
_entity.id
_entity.type
_entity.pdbx_description
1 polymer ?
#
loop_
_entity_poly.entity_id
_entity_poly.type
_entity_poly.pdbx_seq_one_letter_code
_entity_poly.pdbx_strand_id
1 'polypeptide(L)' 'MDEKKRKALAAELAKGLKTEADLDPFSRMLTKLTVETALNAELTDHLGHEKNAPKKALIPVMAVRQKPCFAMTARLR' A
#
# COMPACT_ATOMS: atom_id res chain seq x y z
N MET A 1 13.38 -17.35 -3.23
CA MET A 1 12.81 -17.60 -4.57
C MET A 1 13.14 -19.02 -4.99
N ASP A 2 12.13 -19.84 -5.22
CA ASP A 2 12.28 -21.25 -5.59
C ASP A 2 12.68 -21.41 -7.07
N GLU A 3 13.25 -22.55 -7.44
CA GLU A 3 13.69 -22.81 -8.83
C GLU A 3 12.53 -22.70 -9.84
N LYS A 4 11.36 -23.24 -9.50
CA LYS A 4 10.16 -23.16 -10.34
C LYS A 4 9.76 -21.71 -10.62
N LYS A 5 9.84 -20.84 -9.61
CA LYS A 5 9.55 -19.41 -9.75
C LYS A 5 10.59 -18.72 -10.63
N ARG A 6 11.88 -19.04 -10.47
CA ARG A 6 12.96 -18.50 -11.32
C ARG A 6 12.79 -18.90 -12.79
N LYS A 7 12.44 -20.16 -13.07
CA LYS A 7 12.19 -20.64 -14.43
C LYS A 7 10.98 -19.96 -15.07
N ALA A 8 9.89 -19.78 -14.33
CA ALA A 8 8.72 -19.06 -14.81
C ALA A 8 9.04 -17.59 -15.15
N LEU A 9 9.78 -16.90 -14.28
CA LEU A 9 10.24 -15.53 -14.53
C LEU A 9 11.14 -15.47 -15.77
N ALA A 10 12.11 -16.38 -15.91
CA ALA A 10 12.98 -16.43 -17.09
C ALA A 10 12.18 -16.62 -18.39
N ALA A 11 11.13 -17.47 -18.37
CA ALA A 11 10.27 -17.68 -19.53
C ALA A 11 9.47 -16.43 -19.93
N GLU A 12 8.98 -15.65 -18.96
CA GLU A 12 8.31 -14.36 -19.24
C GLU A 12 9.28 -13.32 -19.81
N LEU A 13 10.48 -13.21 -19.23
CA LEU A 13 11.48 -12.25 -19.68
C LEU A 13 12.01 -12.58 -21.09
N ALA A 14 12.14 -13.86 -21.42
CA ALA A 14 12.58 -14.33 -22.73
C ALA A 14 11.64 -13.90 -23.87
N LYS A 15 10.35 -13.66 -23.61
CA LYS A 15 9.40 -13.19 -24.64
C LYS A 15 9.72 -11.78 -25.14
N GLY A 16 10.42 -10.97 -24.33
CA GLY A 16 10.77 -9.59 -24.65
C GLY A 16 12.17 -9.39 -25.23
N LEU A 17 13.02 -10.42 -25.21
CA LEU A 17 14.42 -10.34 -25.62
C LEU A 17 14.59 -11.01 -26.99
N LYS A 18 15.08 -10.25 -27.98
CA LYS A 18 15.21 -10.72 -29.37
C LYS A 18 16.65 -11.06 -29.72
N THR A 19 17.59 -10.37 -29.10
CA THR A 19 19.02 -10.47 -29.41
C THR A 19 19.86 -10.52 -28.15
N GLU A 20 21.08 -11.04 -28.26
CA GLU A 20 22.06 -11.03 -27.17
C GLU A 20 22.41 -9.60 -26.73
N ALA A 21 22.39 -8.64 -27.67
CA ALA A 21 22.61 -7.23 -27.38
C ALA A 21 21.55 -6.62 -26.45
N ASP A 22 20.34 -7.19 -26.39
CA ASP A 22 19.29 -6.75 -25.47
C ASP A 22 19.58 -7.17 -24.02
N LEU A 23 20.42 -8.19 -23.79
CA LEU A 23 20.72 -8.73 -22.45
C LEU A 23 21.48 -7.74 -21.58
N ASP A 24 22.43 -7.03 -22.17
CA ASP A 24 23.31 -6.09 -21.47
C ASP A 24 22.55 -4.89 -20.86
N PRO A 25 21.71 -4.16 -21.60
CA PRO A 25 20.89 -3.09 -21.02
C PRO A 25 19.79 -3.65 -20.10
N PHE A 26 19.21 -4.81 -20.44
CA PHE A 26 18.14 -5.42 -19.66
C PHE A 26 18.61 -5.87 -18.27
N SER A 27 19.77 -6.53 -18.18
CA SER A 27 20.36 -6.95 -16.90
C SER A 27 20.64 -5.76 -15.99
N ARG A 28 21.23 -4.67 -16.53
CA ARG A 28 21.46 -3.42 -15.77
C ARG A 28 20.17 -2.81 -15.25
N MET A 29 19.12 -2.77 -16.08
CA MET A 29 17.80 -2.26 -15.68
C MET A 29 17.18 -3.12 -14.57
N LEU A 30 17.22 -4.44 -14.70
CA LEU A 30 16.70 -5.36 -13.67
C LEU A 30 17.43 -5.20 -12.33
N THR A 31 18.77 -5.09 -12.36
CA THR A 31 19.55 -4.85 -11.15
C THR A 31 19.15 -3.53 -10.48
N LYS A 32 19.04 -2.45 -11.26
CA LYS A 32 18.61 -1.15 -10.74
C LYS A 32 17.24 -1.23 -10.05
N LEU A 33 16.23 -1.77 -10.73
CA LEU A 33 14.87 -1.91 -10.18
C LEU A 33 14.85 -2.77 -8.91
N THR A 34 15.62 -3.86 -8.88
CA THR A 34 15.71 -4.74 -7.71
C THR A 34 16.33 -4.02 -6.52
N VAL A 35 17.42 -3.28 -6.73
CA VAL A 35 18.08 -2.49 -5.68
C VAL A 35 17.17 -1.37 -5.19
N GLU A 36 16.55 -0.61 -6.09
CA GLU A 36 15.60 0.45 -5.70
C GLU A 36 14.43 -0.11 -4.89
N THR A 37 13.89 -1.26 -5.28
CA THR A 37 12.80 -1.92 -4.54
C THR A 37 13.25 -2.40 -3.16
N ALA A 38 14.44 -3.01 -3.07
CA ALA A 38 15.00 -3.46 -1.80
C ALA A 38 15.25 -2.27 -0.86
N LEU A 39 15.88 -1.20 -1.35
CA LEU A 39 16.10 0.02 -0.58
C LEU A 39 14.79 0.69 -0.14
N ASN A 40 13.77 0.73 -1.02
CA ASN A 40 12.46 1.29 -0.66
C ASN A 40 11.73 0.44 0.41
N ALA A 41 11.87 -0.89 0.35
CA ALA A 41 11.35 -1.78 1.39
C ALA A 41 12.09 -1.57 2.72
N GLU A 42 13.43 -1.52 2.69
CA GLU A 42 14.25 -1.22 3.88
C GLU A 42 13.91 0.14 4.49
N LEU A 43 13.69 1.18 3.68
CA LEU A 43 13.24 2.49 4.17
C LEU A 43 11.85 2.41 4.83
N THR A 44 10.94 1.59 4.30
CA THR A 44 9.60 1.42 4.87
C THR A 44 9.67 0.66 6.20
N ASP A 45 10.50 -0.38 6.29
CA ASP A 45 10.69 -1.20 7.48
C ASP A 45 11.47 -0.47 8.58
N HIS A 46 12.46 0.36 8.23
CA HIS A 46 13.23 1.16 9.19
C HIS A 46 12.48 2.40 9.72
N LEU A 47 11.51 2.94 8.98
CA LEU A 47 10.78 4.12 9.41
C LEU A 47 9.64 3.82 10.39
N GLY A 48 9.29 2.54 10.64
CA GLY A 48 8.37 2.12 11.72
C GLY A 48 6.98 2.77 11.71
N HIS A 49 6.66 3.52 10.66
CA HIS A 49 5.44 4.28 10.53
C HIS A 49 4.89 3.99 9.15
N GLU A 50 3.74 3.32 9.15
CA GLU A 50 2.88 3.28 7.98
C GLU A 50 2.67 4.71 7.52
N LYS A 51 3.29 5.05 6.38
CA LYS A 51 3.00 6.29 5.69
C LYS A 51 1.56 6.17 5.22
N ASN A 52 0.66 6.71 6.06
CA ASN A 52 -0.79 6.66 6.02
C ASN A 52 -1.47 5.53 6.83
N ALA A 53 -1.01 5.22 8.04
CA ALA A 53 -1.99 4.84 9.06
C ALA A 53 -2.89 6.06 9.32
N PRO A 54 -4.20 6.04 9.03
CA PRO A 54 -5.09 6.97 9.72
C PRO A 54 -4.88 6.65 11.18
N LYS A 55 -4.28 7.59 11.92
CA LYS A 55 -4.18 7.52 13.37
C LYS A 55 -5.51 6.96 13.83
N LYS A 56 -5.48 5.85 14.56
CA LYS A 56 -6.61 5.40 15.39
C LYS A 56 -6.91 6.56 16.33
N ALA A 57 -7.60 7.57 15.82
CA ALA A 57 -8.40 8.46 16.58
C ALA A 57 -9.53 7.53 17.00
N LEU A 58 -9.31 6.91 18.16
CA LEU A 58 -10.38 6.51 19.04
C LEU A 58 -11.15 7.80 19.36
N ILE A 59 -11.88 8.31 18.37
CA ILE A 59 -12.94 9.27 18.60
C ILE A 59 -14.03 8.38 19.18
N PRO A 60 -14.39 8.50 20.46
CA PRO A 60 -15.60 7.86 20.92
C PRO A 60 -16.70 8.42 20.02
N VAL A 61 -17.28 7.56 19.18
CA VAL A 61 -18.52 7.88 18.45
C VAL A 61 -19.47 8.32 19.53
N MET A 62 -19.70 9.63 19.58
CA MET A 62 -20.60 10.22 20.54
C MET A 62 -21.96 9.63 20.19
N ALA A 63 -22.45 8.75 21.06
CA ALA A 63 -23.82 8.27 21.02
C ALA A 63 -24.71 9.52 20.97
N VAL A 64 -25.36 9.75 19.83
CA VAL A 64 -26.42 10.74 19.72
C VAL A 64 -27.56 10.24 20.60
N ARG A 65 -27.57 10.70 21.85
CA ARG A 65 -28.72 10.57 22.74
C ARG A 65 -29.81 11.44 22.13
N GLN A 66 -30.73 10.82 21.40
CA GLN A 66 -31.94 11.46 20.89
C GLN A 66 -32.69 12.05 22.08
N LYS A 67 -32.60 13.37 22.27
CA LYS A 67 -33.38 14.06 23.29
C LYS A 67 -34.83 14.11 22.79
N PRO A 68 -35.82 13.66 23.58
CA PRO A 68 -37.21 13.86 23.23
C PRO A 68 -37.52 15.37 23.28
N CYS A 69 -38.03 15.91 22.18
CA CYS A 69 -38.56 17.26 22.12
C CYS A 69 -39.71 17.39 23.11
N PHE A 70 -39.48 18.02 24.26
CA PHE A 70 -40.55 18.57 25.09
C PHE A 70 -40.85 19.98 24.58
N ALA A 71 -41.83 20.09 23.68
CA ALA A 71 -42.49 21.36 23.40
C ALA A 71 -43.55 21.60 24.48
N MET A 72 -43.18 22.37 25.51
CA MET A 72 -44.13 22.97 26.43
C MET A 72 -44.69 24.25 25.79
N THR A 73 -45.91 24.20 25.28
CA THR A 73 -46.73 25.41 25.07
C THR A 73 -47.82 25.46 26.13
N ALA A 74 -47.57 26.25 27.16
CA ALA A 74 -48.60 26.73 28.07
C ALA A 74 -49.48 27.76 27.35
N ARG A 75 -50.79 27.73 27.56
CA ARG A 75 -51.48 28.55 28.58
C ARG A 75 -52.93 28.86 28.16
N LEU A 76 -53.82 28.31 29.00
CA LEU A 76 -55.14 28.78 29.42
C LEU A 76 -55.58 30.17 28.93
N ARG A 77 -56.72 30.23 28.24
CA ARG A 77 -57.73 31.26 28.45
C ARG A 77 -59.11 30.70 28.16
#